data_AF-W2Y2C9-F1
#
_entry.id   AF-W2Y2C9-F1
#
_cell.length_a   1.000
_cell.length_b   1.000
_cell.length_c   1.000
_cell.angle_alpha   90.00
_cell.angle_beta   90.00
_cell.angle_gamma   90.00
#
_symmetry.space_group_name_H-M   'P 1'
#
loop_
_entity.id
_entity.type
_entity.pdbx_description
1 polymer ?
#
loop_
_entity_poly.entity_id
_entity_poly.type
_entity_poly.pdbx_seq_one_letter_code
_entity_poly.pdbx_strand_id
1 'polypeptide(L)'
;MKSAITDSVQSSRKLYHEEEVHGDITEFIGASNNLIGIVEDKMTIFDVNPAEQHNKVYYGKLIDDVIKNENEMNKFYTYLKQFANPKPKSYFQTPIYDLMTTASNEGIVNYVTELKESGLNGIVHTESQGQYRVERDIMYQHYQWWCDTAVEVPDKRSKFCEKLSKLDKPITFKRYKESGATPYGFFFPVDFNQV
;
A
#
# COMPACT_ATOMS: atom_id res chain seq x y z
N MET A 1 9.21 0.53 -12.09
CA MET A 1 8.94 1.95 -11.78
C MET A 1 10.05 2.51 -10.89
N LYS A 2 10.38 1.87 -9.76
CA LYS A 2 11.48 2.33 -8.88
C LYS A 2 12.80 2.59 -9.61
N SER A 3 13.33 1.59 -10.31
CA SER A 3 14.55 1.70 -11.14
C SER A 3 14.45 2.83 -12.17
N ALA A 4 13.31 2.96 -12.85
CA ALA A 4 13.06 4.05 -13.79
C ALA A 4 13.02 5.45 -13.15
N ILE A 5 12.94 5.58 -11.82
CA ILE A 5 12.99 6.88 -11.11
C ILE A 5 14.38 7.13 -10.52
N THR A 6 15.12 6.05 -10.20
CA THR A 6 16.35 6.11 -9.42
C THR A 6 17.62 5.95 -10.21
N ASP A 7 17.56 5.22 -11.31
CA ASP A 7 18.75 4.85 -12.05
C ASP A 7 19.22 6.04 -12.86
N SER A 8 20.53 6.31 -12.87
CA SER A 8 21.09 7.43 -13.64
C SER A 8 21.06 7.18 -15.16
N VAL A 9 20.75 5.95 -15.56
CA VAL A 9 20.77 5.46 -16.93
C VAL A 9 19.56 4.57 -17.13
N GLN A 10 18.88 4.74 -18.26
CA GLN A 10 17.81 3.86 -18.70
C GLN A 10 18.17 3.24 -20.04
N SER A 11 17.63 2.04 -20.29
CA SER A 11 17.59 1.48 -21.62
C SER A 11 16.18 1.54 -22.18
N SER A 12 16.07 1.88 -23.46
CA SER A 12 14.80 1.81 -24.19
C SER A 12 14.99 1.02 -25.47
N ARG A 13 13.99 0.19 -25.78
CA ARG A 13 13.95 -0.59 -27.02
C ARG A 13 12.68 -0.24 -27.77
N LYS A 14 12.82 0.59 -28.81
CA LYS A 14 11.72 0.84 -29.74
C LYS A 14 11.44 -0.42 -30.53
N LEU A 15 10.19 -0.58 -30.96
CA LEU A 15 9.79 -1.70 -31.80
C LEU A 15 10.70 -1.76 -33.04
N TYR A 16 11.28 -2.93 -33.33
CA TYR A 16 12.22 -3.18 -34.44
C TYR A 16 13.57 -2.45 -34.37
N HIS A 17 13.96 -1.91 -33.22
CA HIS A 17 15.27 -1.29 -33.01
C HIS A 17 16.09 -2.10 -32.00
N GLU A 18 17.41 -1.91 -32.06
CA GLU A 18 18.32 -2.38 -31.01
C GLU A 18 18.07 -1.60 -29.70
N GLU A 19 18.52 -2.15 -28.59
CA GLU A 19 18.40 -1.51 -27.29
C GLU A 19 19.37 -0.33 -27.20
N GLU A 20 18.84 0.85 -26.90
CA GLU A 20 19.63 2.07 -26.72
C GLU A 20 19.74 2.39 -25.23
N VAL A 21 20.95 2.72 -24.78
CA VAL A 21 21.24 3.11 -23.39
C VAL A 21 21.49 4.61 -23.34
N HIS A 22 20.76 5.33 -22.50
CA HIS A 22 20.82 6.79 -22.41
C HIS A 22 20.74 7.27 -20.95
N GLY A 23 21.26 8.47 -20.68
CA GLY A 23 21.10 9.10 -19.37
C GLY A 23 19.62 9.27 -19.02
N ASP A 24 19.28 9.02 -17.77
CA ASP A 24 17.90 9.17 -17.32
C ASP A 24 17.59 10.63 -16.98
N ILE A 25 16.67 11.22 -17.73
CA ILE A 25 16.13 12.56 -17.51
C ILE A 25 14.63 12.52 -17.20
N THR A 26 14.10 11.35 -16.90
CA THR A 26 12.66 11.09 -16.83
C THR A 26 12.09 11.56 -15.50
N GLU A 27 11.01 12.33 -15.55
CA GLU A 27 10.17 12.65 -14.41
C GLU A 27 8.76 12.08 -14.64
N PHE A 28 8.16 11.49 -13.60
CA PHE A 28 6.86 10.83 -13.70
C PHE A 28 5.78 11.62 -12.99
N ILE A 29 4.67 11.87 -13.69
CA ILE A 29 3.42 12.37 -13.10
C ILE A 29 2.37 11.26 -13.29
N GLY A 30 1.96 10.65 -12.18
CA GLY A 30 0.91 9.64 -12.15
C GLY A 30 -0.41 10.21 -11.65
N ALA A 31 -1.51 9.90 -12.33
CA ALA A 31 -2.86 10.18 -11.87
C ALA A 31 -3.61 8.86 -11.68
N SER A 32 -4.26 8.68 -10.54
CA SER A 32 -5.03 7.49 -10.23
C SER A 32 -6.26 7.85 -9.40
N ASN A 33 -7.39 7.22 -9.72
CA ASN A 33 -8.60 7.28 -8.89
C ASN A 33 -8.56 6.28 -7.72
N ASN A 34 -7.53 5.43 -7.69
CA ASN A 34 -7.29 4.45 -6.63
C ASN A 34 -6.01 4.80 -5.89
N LEU A 35 -5.98 4.54 -4.59
CA LEU A 35 -4.73 4.48 -3.84
C LEU A 35 -3.90 3.31 -4.42
N ILE A 36 -2.83 3.64 -5.17
CA ILE A 36 -1.89 2.65 -5.69
C ILE A 36 -0.65 2.69 -4.78
N GLY A 37 -0.13 1.51 -4.40
CA GLY A 37 0.99 1.38 -3.48
C GLY A 37 2.20 2.24 -3.86
N ILE A 38 2.85 2.80 -2.84
CA ILE A 38 3.99 3.70 -2.95
C ILE A 38 5.19 3.00 -3.59
N VAL A 39 5.88 3.70 -4.49
CA VAL A 39 7.24 3.38 -4.94
C VAL A 39 8.22 4.27 -4.18
N GLU A 40 8.40 3.98 -2.89
CA GLU A 40 9.39 4.55 -1.96
C GLU A 40 9.56 6.10 -1.88
N ASP A 41 10.52 6.51 -1.02
CA ASP A 41 10.94 7.84 -0.51
C ASP A 41 11.14 8.98 -1.52
N LYS A 42 10.70 8.81 -2.77
CA LYS A 42 10.94 9.76 -3.87
C LYS A 42 9.66 10.24 -4.58
N MET A 43 8.49 9.96 -4.00
CA MET A 43 7.20 10.41 -4.52
C MET A 43 6.63 11.57 -3.69
N THR A 44 6.09 12.59 -4.35
CA THR A 44 5.21 13.59 -3.71
C THR A 44 3.77 13.30 -4.13
N ILE A 45 2.85 13.27 -3.16
CA ILE A 45 1.48 12.82 -3.39
C ILE A 45 0.51 13.92 -3.00
N PHE A 46 -0.39 14.26 -3.91
CA PHE A 46 -1.45 15.25 -3.71
C PHE A 46 -2.82 14.55 -3.76
N ASP A 47 -3.66 14.71 -2.73
CA ASP A 47 -5.11 14.52 -2.91
C ASP A 47 -5.69 15.75 -3.55
N VAL A 48 -6.61 15.53 -4.48
CA VAL A 48 -7.59 16.56 -4.79
C VAL A 48 -8.77 16.33 -3.87
N ASN A 49 -9.01 17.28 -2.96
CA ASN A 49 -10.06 17.20 -1.94
C ASN A 49 -11.40 16.74 -2.55
N PRO A 50 -12.04 15.68 -2.02
CA PRO A 50 -13.35 15.21 -2.49
C PRO A 50 -14.41 16.32 -2.53
N ALA A 51 -14.35 17.29 -1.62
CA ALA A 51 -15.26 18.44 -1.60
C ALA A 51 -15.14 19.34 -2.85
N GLU A 52 -14.00 19.30 -3.54
CA GLU A 52 -13.75 20.05 -4.77
C GLU A 52 -14.04 19.23 -6.04
N GLN A 53 -14.37 17.94 -5.93
CA GLN A 53 -14.80 17.11 -7.09
C GLN A 53 -16.08 17.63 -7.75
N HIS A 54 -16.87 18.41 -7.01
CA HIS A 54 -18.09 19.05 -7.50
C HIS A 54 -17.87 20.42 -8.13
N ASN A 55 -16.65 20.98 -8.06
CA ASN A 55 -16.25 22.03 -8.98
C ASN A 55 -16.12 21.38 -10.35
N LYS A 56 -17.27 21.17 -11.01
CA LYS A 56 -17.35 20.92 -12.44
C LYS A 56 -16.82 22.17 -13.13
N VAL A 57 -15.50 22.33 -13.12
CA VAL A 57 -14.84 23.10 -14.16
C VAL A 57 -15.35 22.46 -15.44
N TYR A 58 -16.10 23.23 -16.22
CA TYR A 58 -16.62 22.74 -17.49
C TYR A 58 -15.38 22.37 -18.31
N TYR A 59 -15.06 21.09 -18.42
CA TYR A 59 -13.81 20.63 -19.04
C TYR A 59 -13.67 21.19 -20.46
N GLY A 60 -14.80 21.38 -21.17
CA GLY A 60 -14.83 22.08 -22.46
C GLY A 60 -14.27 23.51 -22.39
N LYS A 61 -14.66 24.30 -21.38
CA LYS A 61 -14.15 25.66 -21.18
C LYS A 61 -12.66 25.67 -20.83
N LEU A 62 -12.19 24.76 -19.98
CA LEU A 62 -10.76 24.62 -19.69
C LEU A 62 -9.96 24.26 -20.96
N ILE A 63 -10.46 23.32 -21.74
CA ILE A 63 -9.83 22.89 -22.99
C ILE A 63 -9.77 24.04 -23.99
N ASP A 64 -10.88 24.74 -24.22
CA ASP A 64 -10.96 25.76 -25.25
C ASP A 64 -10.31 27.08 -24.83
N ASP A 65 -10.50 27.53 -23.59
CA ASP A 65 -10.01 28.85 -23.14
C ASP A 65 -8.55 28.81 -22.66
N VAL A 66 -8.05 27.65 -22.19
CA VAL A 66 -6.70 27.53 -21.62
C VAL A 66 -5.83 26.62 -22.48
N ILE A 67 -6.21 25.36 -22.71
CA ILE A 67 -5.32 24.37 -23.33
C ILE A 67 -5.08 24.66 -24.83
N LYS A 68 -6.14 24.95 -25.58
CA LYS A 68 -6.04 25.30 -27.01
C LYS A 68 -5.63 26.75 -27.25
N ASN A 69 -5.73 27.59 -26.21
CA ASN A 69 -5.37 28.98 -26.30
C ASN A 69 -3.86 29.15 -26.11
N GLU A 70 -3.15 29.31 -27.21
CA GLU A 70 -1.69 29.46 -27.22
C GLU A 70 -1.20 30.60 -26.31
N ASN A 71 -1.94 31.71 -26.22
CA ASN A 71 -1.56 32.83 -25.36
C ASN A 71 -1.63 32.47 -23.87
N GLU A 72 -2.67 31.75 -23.45
CA GLU A 72 -2.78 31.31 -22.04
C GLU A 72 -1.76 30.22 -21.72
N MET A 73 -1.49 29.29 -22.65
CA MET A 73 -0.41 28.32 -22.49
C MET A 73 0.97 29.00 -22.39
N ASN A 74 1.22 30.04 -23.18
CA ASN A 74 2.46 30.82 -23.11
C ASN A 74 2.61 31.57 -21.78
N LYS A 75 1.52 32.12 -21.23
CA LYS A 75 1.52 32.70 -19.88
C LYS A 75 1.84 31.65 -18.81
N PHE A 76 1.21 30.48 -18.89
CA PHE A 76 1.47 29.39 -17.96
C PHE A 76 2.92 28.91 -18.03
N TYR A 77 3.47 28.74 -19.24
CA TYR A 77 4.88 28.41 -19.45
C TYR A 77 5.82 29.48 -18.88
N THR A 78 5.49 30.76 -19.06
CA THR A 78 6.28 31.87 -18.51
C THR A 78 6.27 31.85 -16.98
N TYR A 79 5.14 31.53 -16.37
CA TYR A 79 5.03 31.32 -14.93
C TYR A 79 5.94 30.17 -14.47
N LEU A 80 5.88 29.01 -15.13
CA LEU A 80 6.71 27.84 -14.79
C LEU A 80 8.21 28.11 -14.90
N LYS A 81 8.64 28.90 -15.90
CA LYS A 81 10.06 29.27 -16.07
C LYS A 81 10.69 29.90 -14.82
N GLN A 82 9.91 30.61 -14.03
CA GLN A 82 10.40 31.26 -12.79
C GLN A 82 10.80 30.23 -11.72
N PHE A 83 10.31 28.99 -11.84
CA PHE A 83 10.55 27.90 -10.90
C PHE A 83 11.47 26.81 -11.47
N ALA A 84 11.94 26.93 -12.71
CA ALA A 84 12.74 25.94 -13.41
C ALA A 84 14.19 25.79 -12.89
N ASN A 85 14.56 26.50 -11.82
CA ASN A 85 15.86 26.28 -11.18
C ASN A 85 15.87 24.90 -10.49
N PRO A 86 16.88 24.06 -10.74
CA PRO A 86 17.01 22.76 -10.09
C PRO A 86 17.24 22.99 -8.60
N LYS A 87 16.16 22.97 -7.82
CA LYS A 87 16.25 22.82 -6.38
C LYS A 87 16.69 21.39 -6.08
N PRO A 88 17.48 21.15 -5.02
CA PRO A 88 17.70 19.78 -4.55
C PRO A 88 16.32 19.11 -4.38
N LYS A 89 16.20 17.86 -4.89
CA LYS A 89 14.97 17.07 -4.83
C LYS A 89 14.53 17.01 -3.36
N SER A 90 13.58 17.86 -3.00
CA SER A 90 12.95 17.89 -1.69
C SER A 90 11.62 17.17 -1.89
N TYR A 91 11.52 16.00 -1.29
CA TYR A 91 10.29 15.23 -1.32
C TYR A 91 9.38 15.78 -0.23
N PHE A 92 8.21 16.26 -0.61
CA PHE A 92 7.24 16.76 0.35
C PHE A 92 6.44 15.56 0.87
N GLN A 93 6.69 15.20 2.13
CA GLN A 93 5.84 14.28 2.86
C GLN A 93 4.50 14.98 3.14
N THR A 94 3.45 14.56 2.44
CA THR A 94 2.09 15.05 2.68
C THR A 94 1.39 14.15 3.70
N PRO A 95 0.33 14.59 4.41
CA PRO A 95 -0.40 13.73 5.35
C PRO A 95 -0.90 12.40 4.74
N ILE A 96 -1.07 12.36 3.42
CA ILE A 96 -1.42 11.17 2.66
C ILE A 96 -0.24 10.21 2.50
N TYR A 97 0.98 10.73 2.39
CA TYR A 97 2.19 9.91 2.44
C TYR A 97 2.20 9.12 3.75
N ASP A 98 1.91 9.75 4.89
CA ASP A 98 1.83 9.08 6.20
C ASP A 98 0.69 8.05 6.28
N LEU A 99 -0.48 8.36 5.71
CA LEU A 99 -1.61 7.42 5.61
C LEU A 99 -1.32 6.24 4.68
N MET A 100 -0.46 6.44 3.67
CA MET A 100 -0.07 5.42 2.72
C MET A 100 1.10 4.57 3.17
N THR A 101 2.05 5.11 3.94
CA THR A 101 3.08 4.32 4.64
C THR A 101 2.49 3.51 5.78
N THR A 102 1.55 4.08 6.56
CA THR A 102 0.77 3.28 7.53
C THR A 102 -0.20 2.29 6.87
N ALA A 103 -0.64 2.54 5.63
CA ALA A 103 -1.40 1.57 4.84
C ALA A 103 -0.51 0.54 4.11
N SER A 104 0.80 0.78 3.95
CA SER A 104 1.74 -0.19 3.40
C SER A 104 2.13 -1.21 4.44
N ASN A 105 1.19 -2.13 4.75
CA ASN A 105 1.39 -3.54 5.08
C ASN A 105 2.45 -4.03 6.11
N GLU A 106 3.33 -3.21 6.70
CA GLU A 106 4.51 -3.72 7.43
C GLU A 106 4.15 -4.46 8.71
N GLY A 107 3.40 -3.85 9.64
CA GLY A 107 3.13 -4.47 10.94
C GLY A 107 2.49 -5.86 10.85
N ILE A 108 1.44 -6.04 10.05
CA ILE A 108 0.80 -7.36 9.95
C ILE A 108 1.63 -8.36 9.11
N VAL A 109 2.39 -7.90 8.11
CA VAL A 109 3.25 -8.81 7.32
C VAL A 109 4.42 -9.31 8.16
N ASN A 110 5.02 -8.43 8.96
CA ASN A 110 6.06 -8.77 9.92
C ASN A 110 5.51 -9.74 10.97
N TYR A 111 4.33 -9.44 11.52
CA TYR A 111 3.61 -10.34 12.42
C TYR A 111 3.37 -11.73 11.81
N VAL A 112 2.87 -11.82 10.58
CA VAL A 112 2.64 -13.13 9.92
C VAL A 112 3.95 -13.86 9.67
N THR A 113 5.03 -13.15 9.34
CA THR A 113 6.36 -13.74 9.16
C THR A 113 6.87 -14.34 10.46
N GLU A 114 6.87 -13.57 11.54
CA GLU A 114 7.27 -14.05 12.87
C GLU A 114 6.36 -15.17 13.39
N LEU A 115 5.06 -15.11 13.10
CA LEU A 115 4.11 -16.18 13.43
C LEU A 115 4.43 -17.48 12.70
N LYS A 116 4.91 -17.42 11.46
CA LYS A 116 5.36 -18.62 10.72
C LYS A 116 6.65 -19.18 11.27
N GLU A 117 7.57 -18.31 11.70
CA GLU A 117 8.84 -18.72 12.30
C GLU A 117 8.67 -19.26 13.72
N SER A 118 7.72 -18.76 14.49
CA SER A 118 7.48 -19.18 15.87
C SER A 118 6.38 -20.23 16.00
N GLY A 119 5.62 -20.48 14.94
CA GLY A 119 4.41 -21.31 14.99
C GLY A 119 3.34 -20.68 15.90
N LEU A 120 2.53 -21.53 16.52
CA LEU A 120 1.50 -21.10 17.48
C LEU A 120 2.02 -21.10 18.93
N ASN A 121 3.33 -20.98 19.12
CA ASN A 121 3.94 -20.94 20.45
C ASN A 121 3.42 -19.73 21.24
N GLY A 122 2.95 -19.97 22.47
CA GLY A 122 2.35 -18.92 23.30
C GLY A 122 0.91 -18.54 22.93
N ILE A 123 0.31 -19.16 21.90
CA ILE A 123 -1.07 -18.94 21.48
C ILE A 123 -1.93 -20.14 21.90
N VAL A 124 -2.97 -19.90 22.69
CA VAL A 124 -3.91 -20.96 23.08
C VAL A 124 -4.69 -21.42 21.85
N HIS A 125 -4.61 -22.73 21.55
CA HIS A 125 -5.25 -23.34 20.39
C HIS A 125 -5.79 -24.73 20.70
N THR A 126 -6.72 -25.19 19.86
CA THR A 126 -7.29 -26.54 19.93
C THR A 126 -6.95 -27.30 18.66
N GLU A 127 -6.42 -28.51 18.78
CA GLU A 127 -6.26 -29.39 17.63
C GLU A 127 -7.58 -30.10 17.30
N SER A 128 -8.03 -30.02 16.05
CA SER A 128 -9.22 -30.70 15.59
C SER A 128 -9.12 -31.01 14.11
N GLN A 129 -9.38 -32.27 13.72
CA GLN A 129 -9.46 -32.71 12.32
C GLN A 129 -8.22 -32.36 11.47
N GLY A 130 -7.02 -32.48 12.04
CA GLY A 130 -5.78 -32.17 11.32
C GLY A 130 -5.56 -30.68 11.07
N GLN A 131 -6.17 -29.81 11.89
CA GLN A 131 -5.93 -28.37 11.91
C GLN A 131 -5.79 -27.87 13.35
N TYR A 132 -5.01 -26.80 13.54
CA TYR A 132 -5.02 -26.03 14.77
C TYR A 132 -6.03 -24.90 14.67
N ARG A 133 -6.94 -24.83 15.63
CA ARG A 133 -7.97 -23.80 15.72
C ARG A 133 -7.60 -22.80 16.81
N VAL A 134 -7.50 -21.52 16.43
CA VAL A 134 -7.33 -20.39 17.36
C VAL A 134 -8.59 -19.54 17.33
N GLU A 135 -9.16 -19.20 18.48
CA GLU A 135 -10.32 -18.32 18.53
C GLU A 135 -9.96 -16.90 18.05
N ARG A 136 -10.92 -16.23 17.39
CA ARG A 136 -10.70 -14.88 16.83
C ARG A 136 -10.13 -13.91 17.87
N ASP A 137 -10.70 -13.90 19.06
CA ASP A 137 -10.34 -12.91 20.08
C ASP A 137 -8.99 -13.23 20.72
N ILE A 138 -8.63 -14.51 20.87
CA ILE A 138 -7.29 -14.95 21.29
C ILE A 138 -6.24 -14.52 20.26
N MET A 139 -6.50 -14.79 18.98
CA MET A 139 -5.58 -14.42 17.90
C MET A 139 -5.38 -12.90 17.82
N TYR A 140 -6.45 -12.13 17.98
CA TYR A 140 -6.37 -10.68 17.97
C TYR A 140 -5.63 -10.12 19.19
N GLN A 141 -5.85 -10.68 20.38
CA GLN A 141 -5.10 -10.30 21.58
C GLN A 141 -3.60 -10.55 21.44
N HIS A 142 -3.21 -11.69 20.85
CA HIS A 142 -1.81 -11.96 20.56
C HIS A 142 -1.21 -10.94 19.59
N TYR A 143 -1.92 -10.60 18.52
CA TYR A 143 -1.49 -9.55 17.60
C TYR A 143 -1.36 -8.18 18.28
N GLN A 144 -2.29 -7.82 19.17
CA GLN A 144 -2.19 -6.57 19.94
C GLN A 144 -0.94 -6.56 20.84
N TRP A 145 -0.65 -7.66 21.53
CA TRP A 145 0.55 -7.78 22.36
C TRP A 145 1.85 -7.71 21.54
N TRP A 146 1.85 -8.34 20.37
CA TRP A 146 2.95 -8.22 19.41
C TRP A 146 3.14 -6.77 18.96
N CYS A 147 2.04 -6.06 18.64
CA CYS A 147 2.11 -4.64 18.27
C CYS A 147 2.70 -3.77 19.38
N ASP A 148 2.30 -4.00 20.63
CA ASP A 148 2.87 -3.27 21.78
C ASP A 148 4.39 -3.49 21.91
N THR A 149 4.85 -4.71 21.62
CA THR A 149 6.27 -5.08 21.68
C THR A 149 7.07 -4.50 20.51
N ALA A 150 6.49 -4.52 19.31
CA ALA A 150 7.09 -4.01 18.08
C ALA A 150 6.96 -2.48 17.93
N VAL A 151 6.29 -1.79 18.87
CA VAL A 151 5.97 -0.35 18.80
C VAL A 151 5.13 -0.01 17.55
N GLU A 152 4.22 -0.93 17.20
CA GLU A 152 3.29 -0.85 16.08
C GLU A 152 1.88 -0.47 16.54
N VAL A 153 1.08 0.13 15.67
CA VAL A 153 -0.33 0.43 15.98
C VAL A 153 -1.22 -0.71 15.49
N PRO A 154 -1.99 -1.39 16.37
CA PRO A 154 -2.80 -2.53 15.95
C PRO A 154 -3.92 -2.11 15.00
N ASP A 155 -4.06 -2.83 13.88
CA ASP A 155 -5.24 -2.75 13.02
C ASP A 155 -6.54 -3.00 13.83
N LYS A 156 -7.65 -2.41 13.39
CA LYS A 156 -8.99 -2.78 13.92
C LYS A 156 -9.22 -4.28 13.72
N ARG A 157 -9.82 -4.96 14.71
CA ARG A 157 -10.08 -6.41 14.72
C ARG A 157 -10.64 -6.96 13.40
N SER A 158 -11.62 -6.29 12.79
CA SER A 158 -12.20 -6.73 11.52
C SER A 158 -11.18 -6.73 10.37
N LYS A 159 -10.35 -5.68 10.29
CA LYS A 159 -9.30 -5.52 9.28
C LYS A 159 -8.17 -6.52 9.50
N PHE A 160 -7.79 -6.78 10.76
CA PHE A 160 -6.84 -7.84 11.11
C PHE A 160 -7.30 -9.21 10.59
N CYS A 161 -8.55 -9.59 10.87
CA CYS A 161 -9.08 -10.90 10.45
C CYS A 161 -9.08 -11.06 8.94
N GLU A 162 -9.49 -10.01 8.23
CA GLU A 162 -9.49 -10.00 6.76
C GLU A 162 -8.07 -10.15 6.21
N LYS A 163 -7.12 -9.36 6.70
CA LYS A 163 -5.74 -9.39 6.21
C LYS A 163 -5.03 -10.71 6.51
N LEU A 164 -5.13 -11.24 7.74
CA LEU A 164 -4.48 -12.50 8.11
C LEU A 164 -4.94 -13.66 7.21
N SER A 165 -6.24 -13.75 6.94
CA SER A 165 -6.81 -14.79 6.07
C SER A 165 -6.42 -14.65 4.59
N LYS A 166 -6.02 -13.46 4.15
CA LYS A 166 -5.62 -13.18 2.75
C LYS A 166 -4.12 -13.32 2.53
N LEU A 167 -3.31 -13.01 3.54
CA LEU A 167 -1.85 -13.05 3.47
C LEU A 167 -1.32 -14.48 3.43
N ASP A 168 -2.00 -15.41 4.08
CA ASP A 168 -1.59 -16.81 4.08
C ASP A 168 -2.77 -17.74 3.75
N LYS A 169 -2.80 -18.20 2.49
CA LYS A 169 -3.89 -19.04 1.95
C LYS A 169 -4.19 -20.31 2.75
N PRO A 170 -3.21 -20.97 3.41
CA PRO A 170 -3.50 -22.12 4.27
C PRO A 170 -4.29 -21.77 5.54
N ILE A 171 -4.24 -20.51 6.01
CA ILE A 171 -4.98 -20.05 7.18
C ILE A 171 -6.41 -19.68 6.75
N THR A 172 -7.41 -20.37 7.30
CA THR A 172 -8.82 -20.06 7.00
C THR A 172 -9.52 -19.42 8.18
N PHE A 173 -10.24 -18.31 7.93
CA PHE A 173 -11.07 -17.64 8.93
C PHE A 173 -12.55 -17.96 8.69
N LYS A 174 -13.20 -18.66 9.62
CA LYS A 174 -14.59 -19.11 9.46
C LYS A 174 -15.32 -19.27 10.80
N ARG A 175 -16.65 -19.35 10.73
CA ARG A 175 -17.47 -19.79 11.87
C ARG A 175 -17.38 -21.30 12.04
N TYR A 176 -17.51 -21.76 13.28
CA TYR A 176 -17.60 -23.18 13.61
C TYR A 176 -18.64 -23.42 14.72
N LYS A 177 -19.11 -24.66 14.87
CA LYS A 177 -20.08 -25.03 15.91
C LYS A 177 -19.34 -25.60 17.11
N GLU A 178 -19.63 -25.09 18.30
CA GLU A 178 -19.08 -25.58 19.55
C GLU A 178 -20.10 -25.40 20.66
N SER A 179 -20.52 -26.50 21.29
CA SER A 179 -21.41 -26.50 22.47
C SER A 179 -22.63 -25.57 22.38
N GLY A 180 -23.29 -25.54 21.21
CA GLY A 180 -24.48 -24.69 20.97
C GLY A 180 -24.18 -23.24 20.57
N ALA A 181 -22.93 -22.80 20.58
CA ALA A 181 -22.47 -21.52 20.06
C ALA A 181 -21.96 -21.61 18.61
N THR A 182 -21.85 -20.46 17.95
CA THR A 182 -21.24 -20.33 16.60
C THR A 182 -20.12 -19.27 16.57
N PRO A 183 -19.02 -19.49 17.31
CA PRO A 183 -17.87 -18.59 17.34
C PRO A 183 -17.14 -18.50 15.99
N TYR A 184 -16.25 -17.51 15.88
CA TYR A 184 -15.29 -17.36 14.77
C TYR A 184 -13.89 -17.79 15.21
N GLY A 185 -13.17 -18.48 14.32
CA GLY A 185 -11.79 -18.88 14.57
C GLY A 185 -10.95 -18.92 13.30
N PHE A 186 -9.64 -18.90 13.51
CA PHE A 186 -8.63 -19.15 12.50
C PHE A 186 -8.22 -20.63 12.56
N PHE A 187 -8.10 -21.25 11.40
CA PHE A 187 -7.73 -22.65 11.24
C PHE A 187 -6.41 -22.71 10.47
N PHE A 188 -5.38 -23.18 11.16
CA PHE A 188 -4.02 -23.37 10.68
C PHE A 188 -3.80 -24.83 10.31
N PRO A 189 -3.00 -25.13 9.29
CA PRO A 189 -2.65 -26.52 9.00
C PRO A 189 -1.71 -27.08 10.08
N VAL A 190 -1.69 -28.41 10.27
CA VAL A 190 -0.90 -29.08 11.32
C VAL A 190 0.62 -28.92 11.16
N ASP A 191 1.11 -28.71 9.94
CA ASP A 191 2.52 -28.41 9.65
C ASP A 191 2.92 -26.99 10.06
N PHE A 192 1.97 -26.11 10.38
CA PHE A 192 2.24 -24.74 10.83
C PHE A 192 2.97 -24.69 12.18
N ASN A 193 2.88 -25.76 12.99
CA ASN A 193 3.48 -25.83 14.32
C ASN A 193 4.66 -26.82 14.41
N GLN A 194 5.24 -27.21 13.26
CA GLN A 194 6.39 -28.13 13.19
C GLN A 194 7.76 -27.44 13.31
N VAL A 195 7.79 -26.21 13.85
CA VAL A 195 9.01 -25.43 14.05
C VAL A 195 9.90 -26.06 15.12
#